data_AF-A0AA40G5C8-F1
#
_entry.id   AF-A0AA40G5C8-F1
#
_cell.length_a   1.000
_cell.length_b   1.000
_cell.length_c   1.000
_cell.angle_alpha   90.00
_cell.angle_beta   90.00
_cell.angle_gamma   90.00
#
_symmetry.space_group_name_H-M   'P 1'
#
loop_
_entity.id
_entity.type
_entity.pdbx_description
1 polymer ?
#
loop_
_entity_poly.entity_id
_entity_poly.type
_entity_poly.pdbx_seq_one_letter_code
_entity_poly.pdbx_strand_id
1 'polypeptide(L)'
;MTLPFVFFRTPAGLEDVSKYPELFAELLARGWLEKDIQKLAGLNLIRVFKAVEKVRDEMAADGVEPLEEEIPHEDIIGRDYCRYNVKRLMAP
;
A
#
# COMPACT_ATOMS: atom_id res chain seq x y z
N MET A 1 9.59 21.13 37.24
CA MET A 1 10.41 20.02 36.69
C MET A 1 9.69 19.52 35.46
N THR A 2 10.27 19.77 34.30
CA THR A 2 9.66 19.64 32.97
C THR A 2 9.34 18.18 32.64
N LEU A 3 8.07 17.87 32.38
CA LEU A 3 7.67 16.64 31.69
C LEU A 3 8.26 16.70 30.27
N PRO A 4 9.07 15.72 29.82
CA PRO A 4 9.40 15.64 28.42
C PRO A 4 8.14 15.14 27.72
N PHE A 5 7.42 16.05 27.06
CA PHE A 5 6.58 15.67 25.95
C PHE A 5 7.44 14.86 24.99
N VAL A 6 7.28 13.54 25.00
CA VAL A 6 7.96 12.61 24.09
C VAL A 6 7.39 12.88 22.70
N PHE A 7 8.08 13.74 21.95
CA PHE A 7 7.72 14.13 20.58
C PHE A 7 8.32 13.14 19.56
N PHE A 8 8.18 11.84 19.79
CA PHE A 8 8.49 10.83 18.78
C PHE A 8 7.20 10.46 18.05
N ARG A 9 7.17 10.61 16.72
CA ARG A 9 6.02 10.24 15.89
C ARG A 9 5.80 8.73 15.81
N THR A 10 6.76 7.94 16.28
CA THR A 10 6.73 6.48 16.28
C THR A 10 6.84 5.93 17.69
N PRO A 11 6.43 4.67 17.93
CA PRO A 11 6.57 4.04 19.24
C PRO A 11 8.04 4.01 19.70
N ALA A 12 8.25 4.13 21.01
CA ALA A 12 9.58 3.95 21.61
C ALA A 12 10.12 2.54 21.32
N GLY A 13 11.40 2.45 20.93
CA GLY A 13 12.04 1.24 20.43
C GLY A 13 11.81 0.96 18.94
N LEU A 14 11.04 1.80 18.25
CA LEU A 14 10.78 1.75 16.80
C LEU A 14 10.97 3.13 16.16
N GLU A 15 12.10 3.77 16.43
CA GLU A 15 12.39 5.13 15.99
C GLU A 15 12.60 5.24 14.47
N ASP A 16 13.13 4.18 13.84
CA ASP A 16 13.42 4.15 12.42
C ASP A 16 13.36 2.72 11.84
N VAL A 17 13.55 2.59 10.53
CA VAL A 17 13.46 1.31 9.80
C VAL A 17 14.56 0.30 10.16
N SER A 18 15.62 0.71 10.85
CA SER A 18 16.62 -0.24 11.39
C SER A 18 16.07 -1.08 12.53
N LYS A 19 14.89 -0.71 13.11
CA LYS A 19 14.29 -1.33 14.30
C LYS A 19 13.39 -2.54 14.06
N TYR A 20 13.28 -3.01 12.81
CA TYR A 20 12.50 -4.22 12.51
C TYR A 20 13.03 -5.50 13.19
N PRO A 21 14.36 -5.73 13.35
CA PRO A 21 14.86 -6.88 14.09
C PRO A 21 14.39 -6.90 15.55
N GLU A 22 14.34 -5.76 16.23
CA GLU A 22 13.86 -5.63 17.61
C GLU A 22 12.37 -6.00 17.71
N LEU A 23 11.56 -5.63 16.72
CA LEU A 23 10.16 -6.06 16.64
C LEU A 23 10.03 -7.59 16.51
N PHE A 24 10.85 -8.22 15.66
CA PHE A 24 10.82 -9.68 15.50
C PHE A 24 11.29 -10.41 16.75
N ALA A 25 12.32 -9.90 17.42
CA ALA A 25 12.80 -10.43 18.68
C ALA A 25 11.69 -10.41 19.75
N GLU A 26 10.93 -9.32 19.85
CA GLU A 26 9.82 -9.23 20.80
C GLU A 26 8.66 -10.18 20.49
N LEU A 27 8.33 -10.36 19.20
CA LEU A 27 7.28 -11.31 18.83
C LEU A 27 7.67 -12.75 19.15
N LEU A 28 8.93 -13.12 18.92
CA LEU A 28 9.48 -14.42 19.33
C LEU A 28 9.41 -14.59 20.85
N ALA A 29 9.79 -13.57 21.62
CA ALA A 29 9.70 -13.59 23.09
C ALA A 29 8.26 -13.78 23.58
N ARG A 30 7.27 -13.29 22.82
CA ARG A 30 5.83 -13.47 23.07
C ARG A 30 5.28 -14.82 22.60
N GLY A 31 6.13 -15.74 22.16
CA GLY A 31 5.75 -17.10 21.79
C GLY A 31 5.30 -17.27 20.34
N TRP A 32 5.58 -16.30 19.46
CA TRP A 32 5.38 -16.51 18.03
C TRP A 32 6.37 -17.55 17.52
N LEU A 33 5.89 -18.44 16.64
CA LEU A 33 6.74 -19.43 16.00
C LEU A 33 7.55 -18.77 14.88
N GLU A 34 8.77 -19.26 14.65
CA GLU A 34 9.64 -18.74 13.58
C GLU A 34 8.95 -18.74 12.21
N LYS A 35 8.17 -19.80 11.92
CA LYS A 35 7.37 -19.91 10.68
C LYS A 35 6.39 -18.74 10.50
N ASP A 36 5.85 -18.20 11.59
CA ASP A 36 4.88 -17.12 11.57
C ASP A 36 5.59 -15.75 11.49
N ILE A 37 6.80 -15.63 12.04
CA ILE A 37 7.69 -14.49 11.79
C ILE A 37 8.11 -14.42 10.31
N GLN A 38 8.48 -15.54 9.68
CA GLN A 38 8.80 -15.57 8.24
C GLN A 38 7.62 -15.11 7.37
N LYS A 39 6.41 -15.52 7.74
CA LYS A 39 5.17 -15.04 7.11
C LYS A 39 4.99 -13.54 7.25
N LEU A 40 5.19 -13.01 8.45
CA LEU A 40 5.11 -11.57 8.73
C LEU A 40 6.18 -10.78 7.96
N ALA A 41 7.42 -11.28 7.95
CA ALA A 41 8.55 -10.63 7.30
C ALA A 41 8.37 -10.48 5.79
N GLY A 42 7.61 -11.37 5.15
CA GLY A 42 7.26 -11.18 3.75
C GLY A 42 6.55 -12.32 3.05
N LEU A 43 6.55 -13.55 3.57
CA LEU A 43 5.94 -14.67 2.82
C LEU A 43 4.43 -14.49 2.61
N ASN A 44 3.74 -13.80 3.53
CA ASN A 44 2.33 -13.44 3.32
C ASN A 44 2.15 -12.48 2.16
N LEU A 45 3.00 -11.44 2.07
CA LEU A 45 2.99 -10.49 0.98
C LEU A 45 3.27 -11.18 -0.35
N ILE A 46 4.34 -11.97 -0.42
CA ILE A 46 4.74 -12.69 -1.65
C ILE A 46 3.64 -13.65 -2.10
N ARG A 47 3.00 -14.37 -1.18
CA ARG A 47 1.89 -15.27 -1.50
C ARG A 47 0.73 -14.53 -2.16
N VAL A 48 0.32 -13.40 -1.60
CA VAL A 48 -0.77 -12.59 -2.14
C VAL A 48 -0.37 -11.98 -3.48
N PHE A 49 0.84 -11.47 -3.59
CA PHE A 49 1.30 -10.82 -4.81
C PHE A 49 1.36 -11.80 -5.99
N LYS A 50 1.84 -13.03 -5.76
CA LYS A 50 1.77 -14.11 -6.76
C LYS A 50 0.34 -14.47 -7.17
N ALA A 51 -0.61 -14.42 -6.25
CA ALA A 51 -2.02 -14.65 -6.58
C ALA A 51 -2.59 -13.53 -7.46
N VAL A 52 -2.20 -12.28 -7.21
CA VAL A 52 -2.58 -11.14 -8.05
C VAL A 52 -1.98 -11.26 -9.45
N GLU A 53 -0.70 -11.65 -9.57
CA GLU A 53 -0.07 -11.90 -10.87
C GLU A 53 -0.77 -13.04 -11.64
N LYS A 54 -1.19 -14.09 -10.96
CA LYS A 54 -1.97 -15.18 -11.56
C LYS A 54 -3.29 -14.66 -12.16
N VAL A 55 -4.03 -13.85 -11.41
CA VAL A 55 -5.29 -13.26 -11.91
C VAL A 55 -5.05 -12.35 -13.10
N ARG A 56 -3.97 -11.54 -13.10
CA ARG A 56 -3.58 -10.74 -14.26
C ARG A 56 -3.37 -11.62 -15.50
N ASP A 57 -2.62 -12.72 -15.36
CA ASP A 57 -2.32 -13.62 -16.48
C ASP A 57 -3.56 -14.35 -16.97
N GLU A 58 -4.46 -14.75 -16.07
CA GLU A 58 -5.76 -15.35 -16.40
C GLU A 58 -6.64 -14.35 -17.17
N MET A 59 -6.79 -13.11 -16.69
CA MET A 59 -7.56 -12.07 -17.39
C MET A 59 -7.01 -11.78 -18.79
N ALA A 60 -5.68 -11.75 -18.94
CA ALA A 60 -5.04 -11.57 -20.24
C ALA A 60 -5.29 -12.76 -21.18
N ALA A 61 -5.24 -13.99 -20.66
CA ALA A 61 -5.54 -15.21 -21.43
C ALA A 61 -7.02 -15.31 -21.83
N ASP A 62 -7.92 -14.82 -20.98
CA ASP A 62 -9.36 -14.75 -21.22
C ASP A 62 -9.74 -13.62 -22.21
N GLY A 63 -8.76 -12.82 -22.67
CA GLY A 63 -8.97 -11.73 -23.63
C GLY A 63 -9.69 -10.53 -23.03
N VAL A 64 -9.53 -10.29 -21.73
CA VAL A 64 -10.07 -9.08 -21.08
C VAL A 64 -9.30 -7.87 -21.60
N GLU A 65 -9.98 -7.02 -22.36
CA GLU A 65 -9.43 -5.77 -22.87
C GLU A 65 -9.21 -4.74 -21.73
N PRO A 66 -8.25 -3.81 -21.88
CA PRO A 66 -8.07 -2.71 -20.94
C PRO A 66 -9.35 -1.89 -20.76
N LEU A 67 -9.62 -1.47 -19.54
CA LEU A 67 -10.74 -0.59 -19.24
C LEU A 67 -10.42 0.84 -19.74
N GLU A 68 -11.13 1.27 -20.79
CA GLU A 68 -11.04 2.63 -21.35
C GLU A 68 -12.22 3.53 -20.92
N GLU A 69 -12.72 3.38 -19.70
CA GLU A 69 -13.80 4.22 -19.17
C GLU A 69 -13.25 5.55 -18.59
N GLU A 70 -13.88 6.68 -18.98
CA GLU A 70 -13.53 8.00 -18.43
C GLU A 70 -14.10 8.14 -17.01
N ILE A 71 -13.25 8.53 -16.07
CA ILE A 71 -13.70 8.89 -14.71
C ILE A 71 -14.70 10.06 -14.82
N PRO A 72 -15.91 9.96 -14.23
CA PRO A 72 -16.88 11.04 -14.22
C PRO A 72 -16.29 12.33 -13.66
N HIS A 73 -16.66 13.47 -14.24
CA HIS A 73 -16.10 14.75 -13.82
C HIS A 73 -16.41 15.10 -12.36
N GLU A 74 -17.59 14.70 -11.89
CA GLU A 74 -18.03 14.87 -10.50
C GLU A 74 -17.17 14.12 -9.47
N ASP A 75 -16.52 13.03 -9.89
CA ASP A 75 -15.64 12.23 -9.02
C ASP A 75 -14.19 12.73 -9.05
N ILE A 76 -13.86 13.68 -9.93
CA ILE A 76 -12.53 14.27 -10.02
C ILE A 76 -12.43 15.40 -8.99
N ILE A 77 -12.00 15.03 -7.77
CA ILE A 77 -11.84 15.97 -6.65
C ILE A 77 -10.48 16.68 -6.78
N GLY A 78 -10.46 18.02 -6.92
CA GLY A 78 -9.22 18.80 -6.78
C GLY A 78 -9.09 20.02 -7.68
N ARG A 79 -7.88 20.27 -8.17
CA ARG A 79 -7.52 21.48 -8.93
C ARG A 79 -7.97 21.39 -10.37
N ASP A 80 -9.26 21.57 -10.60
CA ASP A 80 -9.89 21.54 -11.94
C ASP A 80 -9.30 22.62 -12.88
N TYR A 81 -8.71 23.66 -12.31
CA TYR A 81 -8.05 24.75 -13.02
C TYR A 81 -6.71 24.36 -13.66
N CYS A 82 -6.12 23.22 -13.30
CA CYS A 82 -4.89 22.69 -13.91
C CYS A 82 -5.14 21.58 -14.93
N ARG A 83 -6.37 21.44 -15.43
CA ARG A 83 -6.73 20.45 -16.44
C ARG A 83 -7.40 21.14 -17.63
N TYR A 84 -6.93 20.80 -18.83
CA TYR A 84 -7.62 21.22 -20.04
C TYR A 84 -8.96 20.49 -20.13
N ASN A 85 -10.05 21.26 -20.21
CA ASN A 85 -11.36 20.70 -20.47
C ASN A 85 -11.44 20.30 -21.95
N VAL A 86 -11.07 19.06 -22.24
CA VAL A 86 -11.03 18.51 -23.60
C VAL A 86 -12.44 18.53 -24.24
N LYS A 87 -13.50 18.34 -23.44
CA LYS A 87 -14.89 18.43 -23.91
C LYS A 87 -15.27 19.86 -24.36
N ARG A 88 -14.72 20.89 -23.73
CA ARG A 88 -14.89 22.29 -24.16
C ARG A 88 -14.09 22.62 -25.42
N LEU A 89 -12.94 21.97 -25.64
CA LEU A 89 -12.09 22.18 -26.82
C LEU A 89 -12.61 21.46 -28.08
N MET A 90 -13.41 20.41 -27.91
CA MET A 90 -14.01 19.61 -28.99
C MET A 90 -15.50 19.93 -29.22
N ALA A 91 -16.05 20.95 -28.56
CA ALA A 91 -17.37 21.46 -28.86
C ALA A 91 -17.33 22.21 -30.21
N PRO A 92 -18.36 22.06 -31.08
CA PRO A 92 -18.41 22.71 -32.38
C PRO A 92 -18.47 24.24 -32.30
#